data_AF-A0A9W7WNE5-F1
#
_entry.id   AF-A0A9W7WNE5-F1
#
_cell.length_a   1.000
_cell.length_b   1.000
_cell.length_c   1.000
_cell.angle_alpha   90.00
_cell.angle_beta   90.00
_cell.angle_gamma   90.00
#
_symmetry.space_group_name_H-M   'P 1'
#
loop_
_entity.id
_entity.type
_entity.pdbx_description
1 polymer ?
#
loop_
_entity_poly.entity_id
_entity_poly.type
_entity_poly.pdbx_seq_one_letter_code
_entity_poly.pdbx_strand_id
1 'polypeptide(L)'
;MTQEDSRALAGAEGINLAVVSFPGADGGKVHQVDSHVEVLDRLDVLIKCVSELKEEVRALKDGVSHLQHIVRDQLRGRSGEDVGARRQSSEDLESEGGPVKEPVDELTALLEKADRLHSCNGREKAQGLDLLIEKKEEYNEKCQYLWRLSRAYADAHDFAADLAEKKSCVANGNHIF
;
A
#
# COMPACT_ATOMS: atom_id res chain seq x y z
N MET A 1 9.58 -58.56 42.73
CA MET A 1 9.34 -59.30 41.48
C MET A 1 7.86 -59.19 41.16
N THR A 2 7.44 -58.19 40.39
CA THR A 2 7.39 -58.14 38.91
C THR A 2 6.28 -59.02 38.32
N GLN A 3 5.57 -58.44 37.33
CA GLN A 3 4.74 -59.06 36.29
C GLN A 3 3.20 -58.96 36.51
N GLU A 4 2.51 -57.96 35.93
CA GLU A 4 1.84 -57.88 34.58
C GLU A 4 0.37 -58.29 34.69
N ASP A 5 -0.63 -57.78 33.97
CA ASP A 5 -0.84 -56.87 32.84
C ASP A 5 -2.35 -56.55 32.92
N SER A 6 -2.87 -55.37 32.65
CA SER A 6 -3.37 -55.04 31.32
C SER A 6 -4.01 -53.66 31.36
N ARG A 7 -3.47 -52.78 30.54
CA ARG A 7 -3.97 -51.43 30.26
C ARG A 7 -5.05 -51.54 29.19
N ALA A 8 -6.32 -51.55 29.59
CA ALA A 8 -7.43 -51.38 28.64
C ALA A 8 -7.56 -49.88 28.31
N LEU A 9 -7.11 -49.54 27.12
CA LEU A 9 -7.22 -48.24 26.48
C LEU A 9 -8.43 -48.34 25.53
N ALA A 10 -9.60 -47.91 25.98
CA ALA A 10 -10.80 -47.74 25.15
C ALA A 10 -11.82 -46.92 25.95
N GLY A 11 -12.47 -45.89 25.44
CA GLY A 11 -12.50 -45.38 24.08
C GLY A 11 -12.76 -43.88 24.10
N ALA A 12 -12.38 -43.24 23.00
CA ALA A 12 -12.84 -41.90 22.69
C ALA A 12 -14.37 -41.89 22.79
N GLU A 13 -14.91 -40.99 23.61
CA GLU A 13 -16.30 -40.57 23.49
C GLU A 13 -16.45 -39.91 22.12
N GLY A 14 -16.75 -40.76 21.13
CA GLY A 14 -17.21 -40.34 19.83
C GLY A 14 -18.50 -39.58 20.06
N ILE A 15 -18.46 -38.28 19.77
CA ILE A 15 -19.66 -37.50 19.50
C ILE A 15 -20.50 -38.30 18.50
N ASN A 16 -21.61 -38.86 18.98
CA ASN A 16 -22.58 -39.54 18.14
C ASN A 16 -23.19 -38.48 17.22
N LEU A 17 -22.62 -38.32 16.02
CA LEU A 17 -23.21 -37.55 14.95
C LEU A 17 -24.42 -38.34 14.44
N ALA A 18 -25.59 -38.04 15.01
CA ALA A 18 -26.85 -38.61 14.54
C ALA A 18 -27.12 -38.09 13.12
N VAL A 19 -26.80 -38.89 12.10
CA VAL A 19 -27.25 -38.63 10.73
C VAL A 19 -28.75 -38.87 10.68
N VAL A 20 -29.52 -37.80 10.52
CA VAL A 20 -30.98 -37.88 10.42
C VAL A 20 -31.31 -38.47 9.05
N SER A 21 -31.56 -39.78 9.00
CA SER A 21 -32.04 -40.44 7.78
C SER A 21 -33.54 -40.23 7.66
N PHE A 22 -33.97 -39.41 6.70
CA PHE A 22 -35.36 -39.29 6.31
C PHE A 22 -35.70 -40.34 5.25
N PRO A 23 -36.74 -41.18 5.44
CA PRO A 23 -37.17 -42.12 4.40
C PRO A 23 -38.13 -41.39 3.45
N GLY A 24 -37.63 -41.02 2.28
CA GLY A 24 -38.41 -40.46 1.18
C GLY A 24 -38.15 -41.25 -0.09
N ALA A 25 -39.15 -42.03 -0.49
CA ALA A 25 -39.15 -42.76 -1.75
C ALA A 25 -39.20 -41.81 -2.95
N ASP A 26 -38.58 -42.26 -4.03
CA ASP A 26 -38.79 -41.88 -5.42
C ASP A 26 -38.11 -40.60 -5.95
N GLY A 27 -37.26 -40.81 -6.95
CA GLY A 27 -36.96 -39.89 -8.05
C GLY A 27 -36.44 -38.47 -7.73
N GLY A 28 -35.12 -38.29 -7.75
CA GLY A 28 -34.51 -37.07 -8.31
C GLY A 28 -33.69 -36.18 -7.37
N LYS A 29 -32.51 -35.80 -7.89
CA LYS A 29 -31.57 -34.74 -7.46
C LYS A 29 -30.66 -35.00 -6.24
N VAL A 30 -29.45 -35.47 -6.59
CA VAL A 30 -28.19 -35.44 -5.82
C VAL A 30 -27.64 -34.00 -5.59
N HIS A 31 -28.39 -32.94 -5.91
CA HIS A 31 -27.86 -31.56 -6.02
C HIS A 31 -27.45 -30.85 -4.71
N GLN A 32 -27.70 -31.41 -3.51
CA GLN A 32 -27.36 -30.71 -2.27
C GLN A 32 -25.88 -30.88 -1.87
N VAL A 33 -25.29 -32.06 -2.12
CA VAL A 33 -23.89 -32.34 -1.75
C VAL A 33 -22.93 -31.62 -2.69
N ASP A 34 -23.21 -31.60 -3.99
CA ASP A 34 -22.39 -30.90 -4.99
C ASP A 34 -22.28 -29.40 -4.69
N SER A 35 -23.39 -28.78 -4.27
CA SER A 35 -23.40 -27.34 -3.91
C SER A 35 -22.50 -27.01 -2.72
N HIS A 36 -22.41 -27.91 -1.73
CA HIS A 36 -21.55 -27.71 -0.57
C HIS A 36 -20.08 -28.00 -0.90
N VAL A 37 -19.81 -28.95 -1.80
CA VAL A 37 -18.45 -29.22 -2.30
C VAL A 37 -17.91 -28.02 -3.07
N GLU A 38 -18.73 -27.41 -3.93
CA GLU A 38 -18.35 -26.17 -4.65
C GLU A 38 -18.09 -25.00 -3.69
N VAL A 39 -18.90 -24.86 -2.63
CA VAL A 39 -18.67 -23.84 -1.60
C VAL A 39 -17.37 -24.10 -0.84
N LEU A 40 -17.06 -25.35 -0.51
CA LEU A 40 -15.80 -25.73 0.14
C LEU A 40 -14.58 -25.46 -0.76
N ASP A 41 -14.66 -25.79 -2.04
CA ASP A 41 -13.61 -25.51 -3.02
C ASP A 41 -13.37 -23.99 -3.16
N ARG A 42 -14.45 -23.21 -3.24
CA ARG A 42 -14.38 -21.75 -3.26
C ARG A 42 -13.80 -21.17 -1.96
N LEU A 43 -14.09 -21.76 -0.81
CA LEU A 43 -13.49 -21.38 0.46
C LEU A 43 -11.99 -21.70 0.50
N ASP A 44 -11.55 -22.83 -0.03
CA ASP A 44 -10.13 -23.19 -0.12
C ASP A 44 -9.34 -22.18 -0.96
N VAL A 45 -9.87 -21.82 -2.14
CA VAL A 45 -9.30 -20.77 -2.99
C VAL A 45 -9.23 -19.43 -2.26
N LEU A 46 -10.31 -19.03 -1.57
CA LEU A 46 -10.32 -17.78 -0.80
C LEU A 46 -9.31 -17.80 0.36
N ILE A 47 -9.19 -18.91 1.08
CA ILE A 47 -8.21 -19.08 2.16
C ILE A 47 -6.79 -18.94 1.60
N LYS A 48 -6.52 -19.54 0.43
CA LYS A 48 -5.24 -19.42 -0.24
C LYS A 48 -4.94 -17.96 -0.65
N CYS A 49 -5.87 -17.30 -1.32
CA CYS A 49 -5.71 -15.89 -1.72
C CYS A 49 -5.52 -14.96 -0.51
N VAL A 50 -6.28 -15.16 0.57
CA VAL A 50 -6.13 -14.39 1.80
C VAL A 50 -4.78 -14.68 2.48
N SER A 51 -4.29 -15.91 2.40
CA SER A 51 -2.97 -16.28 2.93
C SER A 51 -1.83 -15.64 2.14
N GLU A 52 -1.91 -15.64 0.81
CA GLU A 52 -0.94 -14.97 -0.08
C GLU A 52 -0.94 -13.46 0.17
N LEU A 53 -2.12 -12.83 0.19
CA LEU A 53 -2.27 -11.41 0.50
C LEU A 53 -1.69 -11.05 1.86
N LYS A 54 -1.89 -11.90 2.88
CA LYS A 54 -1.33 -11.69 4.22
C LYS A 54 0.21 -11.68 4.21
N GLU A 55 0.84 -12.53 3.40
CA GLU A 55 2.30 -12.51 3.27
C GLU A 55 2.80 -11.31 2.45
N GLU A 56 2.08 -10.89 1.41
CA GLU A 56 2.39 -9.65 0.68
C GLU A 56 2.31 -8.41 1.58
N VAL A 57 1.26 -8.31 2.40
CA VAL A 57 1.10 -7.23 3.38
C VAL A 57 2.22 -7.26 4.42
N ARG A 58 2.66 -8.45 4.85
CA ARG A 58 3.82 -8.60 5.74
C ARG A 58 5.09 -8.10 5.07
N ALA A 59 5.37 -8.53 3.84
CA ALA A 59 6.55 -8.11 3.08
C ALA A 59 6.56 -6.59 2.86
N LEU A 60 5.42 -6.00 2.53
CA LEU A 60 5.28 -4.55 2.41
C LEU A 60 5.58 -3.83 3.73
N LYS A 61 4.99 -4.29 4.85
CA LYS A 61 5.23 -3.72 6.18
C LYS A 61 6.71 -3.80 6.57
N ASP A 62 7.36 -4.92 6.29
CA ASP A 62 8.77 -5.12 6.60
C ASP A 62 9.65 -4.20 5.75
N GLY A 63 9.34 -4.06 4.45
CA GLY A 63 9.99 -3.11 3.55
C GLY A 63 9.83 -1.65 3.99
N VAL A 64 8.63 -1.25 4.43
CA VAL A 64 8.38 0.10 4.97
C VAL A 64 9.17 0.33 6.25
N SER A 65 9.18 -0.65 7.16
CA SER A 65 9.93 -0.57 8.42
C SER A 65 11.45 -0.48 8.17
N HIS A 66 11.96 -1.21 7.17
CA HIS A 66 13.35 -1.13 6.74
C HIS A 66 13.70 0.25 6.16
N LEU A 67 12.86 0.78 5.27
CA LEU A 67 13.05 2.12 4.72
C LEU A 67 13.02 3.21 5.80
N GLN A 68 12.11 3.10 6.78
CA GLN A 68 12.07 4.00 7.93
C GLN A 68 13.34 3.93 8.78
N HIS A 69 13.94 2.75 8.92
CA HIS A 69 15.24 2.60 9.58
C HIS A 69 16.34 3.32 8.80
N ILE A 70 16.43 3.10 7.49
CA ILE A 70 17.41 3.76 6.62
C ILE A 70 17.28 5.28 6.71
N VAL A 71 16.08 5.82 6.57
CA VAL A 71 15.85 7.28 6.64
C VAL A 71 16.27 7.84 8.00
N ARG A 72 15.97 7.14 9.11
CA ARG A 72 16.43 7.56 10.45
C ARG A 72 17.95 7.51 10.60
N ASP A 73 18.60 6.47 10.09
CA ASP A 73 20.05 6.33 10.12
C ASP A 73 20.74 7.43 9.32
N GLN A 74 20.24 7.72 8.12
CA GLN A 74 20.78 8.78 7.26
C GLN A 74 20.64 10.17 7.89
N LEU A 75 19.51 10.43 8.57
CA LEU A 75 19.32 11.67 9.32
C LEU A 75 20.20 11.76 10.57
N ARG A 76 20.53 10.63 11.22
CA ARG A 76 21.43 10.60 12.38
C ARG A 76 22.91 10.75 11.99
N GLY A 77 23.33 10.15 10.87
CA GLY A 77 24.71 10.19 10.38
C GLY A 77 25.15 11.57 9.87
N ARG A 78 24.23 12.37 9.33
CA ARG A 78 24.53 13.70 8.77
C ARG A 78 24.67 14.83 9.81
N SER A 79 24.54 14.51 11.10
CA SER A 79 24.63 15.47 12.21
C SER A 79 26.00 15.47 12.93
N GLY A 80 26.97 14.64 12.49
CA GLY A 80 28.19 14.37 13.27
C GLY A 80 29.53 14.78 12.65
N GLU A 81 29.57 15.16 11.37
CA GLU A 81 30.83 15.37 10.64
C GLU A 81 30.77 16.66 9.83
N ASP A 82 31.03 17.81 10.47
CA ASP A 82 31.71 19.01 9.91
C ASP A 82 31.50 20.28 10.77
N VAL A 83 31.81 20.23 12.07
CA VAL A 83 31.99 21.47 12.85
C VAL A 83 33.27 21.34 13.67
N GLY A 84 34.40 21.40 12.96
CA GLY A 84 35.71 21.25 13.58
C GLY A 84 36.83 21.87 12.75
N ALA A 85 36.99 23.18 12.93
CA ALA A 85 38.16 23.98 12.55
C ALA A 85 38.38 24.26 11.06
N ARG A 86 38.28 25.54 10.68
CA ARG A 86 39.45 26.38 10.33
C ARG A 86 39.00 27.78 9.88
N ARG A 87 39.23 28.78 10.74
CA ARG A 87 39.43 30.16 10.30
C ARG A 87 40.79 30.24 9.62
N GLN A 88 40.87 30.79 8.41
CA GLN A 88 41.91 31.73 7.95
C GLN A 88 41.80 31.99 6.44
N SER A 89 41.82 33.30 6.09
CA SER A 89 42.36 33.92 4.87
C SER A 89 41.77 33.49 3.52
N SER A 90 41.03 34.36 2.81
CA SER A 90 41.57 35.36 1.87
C SER A 90 42.63 34.78 0.96
N GLU A 91 42.25 34.52 -0.30
CA GLU A 91 43.03 34.79 -1.52
C GLU A 91 42.21 34.41 -2.77
N ASP A 92 42.19 35.35 -3.71
CA ASP A 92 41.55 35.30 -5.02
C ASP A 92 42.17 34.25 -5.93
N LEU A 93 41.35 33.45 -6.62
CA LEU A 93 41.70 32.85 -7.92
C LEU A 93 40.44 32.70 -8.77
N GLU A 94 40.34 33.53 -9.80
CA GLU A 94 39.54 33.28 -10.99
C GLU A 94 39.98 31.95 -11.61
N SER A 95 39.05 31.02 -11.74
CA SER A 95 39.23 29.83 -12.57
C SER A 95 38.00 29.72 -13.47
N GLU A 96 38.16 30.27 -14.67
CA GLU A 96 37.34 30.02 -15.84
C GLU A 96 37.31 28.51 -16.11
N GLY A 97 36.18 27.89 -15.77
CA GLY A 97 35.86 26.49 -16.03
C GLY A 97 34.34 26.36 -16.18
N GLY A 98 33.88 26.50 -17.43
CA GLY A 98 32.49 26.66 -17.86
C GLY A 98 31.39 25.88 -17.10
N PRO A 99 30.17 26.43 -17.00
CA PRO A 99 29.06 25.78 -16.31
C PRO A 99 28.56 24.59 -17.13
N VAL A 100 28.87 23.38 -16.69
CA VAL A 100 28.06 22.20 -17.04
C VAL A 100 26.74 22.35 -16.29
N LYS A 101 25.72 22.88 -16.97
CA LYS A 101 24.33 22.92 -16.47
C LYS A 101 23.83 21.49 -16.31
N GLU A 102 23.96 20.94 -15.12
CA GLU A 102 23.30 19.68 -14.75
C GLU A 102 21.77 19.86 -14.77
N PRO A 103 21.00 18.87 -15.23
CA PRO A 103 19.53 18.89 -15.23
C PRO A 103 18.90 18.83 -13.82
N VAL A 104 19.72 18.94 -12.78
CA VAL A 104 19.30 18.96 -11.38
C VAL A 104 18.43 20.20 -11.11
N ASP A 105 18.77 21.35 -11.70
CA ASP A 105 18.02 22.60 -11.55
C ASP A 105 16.62 22.54 -12.18
N GLU A 106 16.45 21.82 -13.29
CA GLU A 106 15.16 21.67 -13.94
C GLU A 106 14.22 20.76 -13.16
N LEU A 107 14.76 19.66 -12.63
CA LEU A 107 14.02 18.78 -11.73
C LEU A 107 13.63 19.53 -10.46
N THR A 108 14.56 20.18 -9.76
CA THR A 108 14.26 20.87 -8.49
C THR A 108 13.22 21.97 -8.71
N ALA A 109 13.32 22.75 -9.79
CA ALA A 109 12.32 23.76 -10.15
C ALA A 109 10.93 23.16 -10.39
N LEU A 110 10.85 22.00 -11.06
CA LEU A 110 9.59 21.27 -11.29
C LEU A 110 9.00 20.76 -9.97
N LEU A 111 9.83 20.18 -9.11
CA LEU A 111 9.42 19.64 -7.82
C LEU A 111 8.93 20.74 -6.88
N GLU A 112 9.62 21.88 -6.83
CA GLU A 112 9.15 23.05 -6.09
C GLU A 112 7.83 23.60 -6.63
N LYS A 113 7.65 23.61 -7.95
CA LYS A 113 6.39 24.01 -8.57
C LYS A 113 5.24 23.10 -8.13
N ALA A 114 5.48 21.78 -8.10
CA ALA A 114 4.52 20.82 -7.58
C ALA A 114 4.23 21.01 -6.08
N ASP A 115 5.25 21.29 -5.27
CA ASP A 115 5.11 21.57 -3.84
C ASP A 115 4.28 22.84 -3.56
N ARG A 116 4.48 23.89 -4.38
CA ARG A 116 3.67 25.12 -4.32
C ARG A 116 2.21 24.83 -4.65
N LEU A 117 1.95 24.09 -5.74
CA LEU A 117 0.59 23.72 -6.14
C LEU A 117 -0.12 22.88 -5.08
N HIS A 118 0.59 21.96 -4.42
CA HIS A 118 0.04 21.19 -3.31
C HIS A 118 -0.34 22.08 -2.11
N SER A 119 0.46 23.10 -1.82
CA SER A 119 0.20 24.05 -0.72
C SER A 119 -1.02 24.95 -0.98
N CYS A 120 -1.44 25.13 -2.24
CA CYS A 120 -2.64 25.89 -2.61
C CYS A 120 -3.90 25.08 -2.32
N ASN A 121 -4.81 25.55 -1.46
CA ASN A 121 -5.98 24.77 -1.04
C ASN A 121 -7.15 24.81 -2.04
N GLY A 122 -6.98 24.27 -3.25
CA GLY A 122 -8.02 24.27 -4.29
C GLY A 122 -7.85 23.24 -5.42
N ARG A 123 -8.71 23.32 -6.45
CA ARG A 123 -8.65 22.45 -7.65
C ARG A 123 -7.30 22.56 -8.39
N GLU A 124 -6.57 23.64 -8.15
CA GLU A 124 -5.20 23.87 -8.63
C GLU A 124 -4.23 22.78 -8.16
N LYS A 125 -4.49 22.09 -7.03
CA LYS A 125 -3.69 20.92 -6.62
C LYS A 125 -3.68 19.82 -7.68
N ALA A 126 -4.79 19.63 -8.41
CA ALA A 126 -4.88 18.65 -9.48
C ALA A 126 -3.96 19.00 -10.67
N GLN A 127 -3.66 20.29 -10.88
CA GLN A 127 -2.71 20.72 -11.93
C GLN A 127 -1.28 20.27 -11.62
N GLY A 128 -0.96 20.05 -10.33
CA GLY A 128 0.33 19.46 -9.93
C GLY A 128 0.51 18.05 -10.48
N LEU A 129 -0.58 17.28 -10.57
CA LEU A 129 -0.57 15.93 -11.14
C LEU A 129 -0.29 15.97 -12.65
N ASP A 130 -0.98 16.83 -13.40
CA ASP A 130 -0.79 16.97 -14.85
C ASP A 130 0.66 17.34 -15.20
N LEU A 131 1.23 18.32 -14.46
CA LEU A 131 2.62 18.76 -14.62
C LEU A 131 3.63 17.65 -14.33
N LEU A 132 3.36 16.82 -13.32
CA LEU A 132 4.24 15.69 -13.00
C LEU A 132 4.13 14.66 -14.12
N ILE A 133 2.93 14.26 -14.55
CA ILE A 133 2.72 13.23 -15.58
C ILE A 133 3.44 13.57 -16.89
N GLU A 134 3.44 14.83 -17.33
CA GLU A 134 4.13 15.28 -18.55
C GLU A 134 5.62 14.92 -18.55
N LYS A 135 6.25 14.96 -17.38
CA LYS A 135 7.69 14.70 -17.18
C LYS A 135 8.00 13.33 -16.57
N LYS A 136 7.03 12.41 -16.61
CA LYS A 136 7.13 11.09 -15.98
C LYS A 136 8.24 10.23 -16.56
N GLU A 137 8.41 10.23 -17.88
CA GLU A 137 9.44 9.38 -18.52
C GLU A 137 10.87 9.86 -18.22
N GLU A 138 11.06 11.16 -17.96
CA GLU A 138 12.37 11.76 -17.69
C GLU A 138 12.82 11.59 -16.22
N TYR A 139 11.89 11.49 -15.27
CA TYR A 139 12.20 11.53 -13.84
C TYR A 139 11.62 10.38 -13.01
N ASN A 140 11.02 9.38 -13.65
CA ASN A 140 10.52 8.13 -13.06
C ASN A 140 11.52 7.46 -12.10
N GLU A 141 12.81 7.47 -12.44
CA GLU A 141 13.84 6.80 -11.64
C GLU A 141 14.21 7.57 -10.36
N LYS A 142 13.77 8.83 -10.23
CA LYS A 142 14.14 9.69 -9.10
C LYS A 142 13.11 9.55 -7.99
N CYS A 143 13.53 9.03 -6.83
CA CYS A 143 12.67 8.90 -5.64
C CYS A 143 11.98 10.22 -5.25
N GLN A 144 12.71 11.34 -5.40
CA GLN A 144 12.19 12.68 -5.12
C GLN A 144 11.00 13.08 -6.01
N TYR A 145 10.94 12.56 -7.22
CA TYR A 145 9.85 12.79 -8.16
C TYR A 145 8.68 11.83 -7.88
N LEU A 146 8.98 10.54 -7.66
CA LEU A 146 7.96 9.52 -7.37
C LEU A 146 7.09 9.87 -6.16
N TRP A 147 7.66 10.38 -5.06
CA TRP A 147 6.84 10.72 -3.89
C TRP A 147 5.88 11.87 -4.16
N ARG A 148 6.30 12.86 -4.96
CA ARG A 148 5.44 13.98 -5.37
C ARG A 148 4.34 13.50 -6.30
N LEU A 149 4.67 12.60 -7.22
CA LEU A 149 3.70 11.96 -8.11
C LEU A 149 2.64 11.20 -7.30
N SER A 150 3.05 10.34 -6.36
CA SER A 150 2.14 9.60 -5.48
C SER A 150 1.23 10.53 -4.68
N ARG A 151 1.78 11.60 -4.10
CA ARG A 151 0.99 12.60 -3.37
C ARG A 151 0.00 13.33 -4.28
N ALA A 152 0.42 13.75 -5.46
CA ALA A 152 -0.45 14.45 -6.41
C ALA A 152 -1.61 13.55 -6.92
N TYR A 153 -1.39 12.24 -7.05
CA TYR A 153 -2.45 11.27 -7.33
C TYR A 153 -3.47 11.20 -6.19
N ALA A 154 -3.01 11.16 -4.94
CA ALA A 154 -3.89 11.15 -3.77
C ALA A 154 -4.72 12.44 -3.71
N ASP A 155 -4.09 13.60 -3.88
CA ASP A 155 -4.78 14.89 -3.90
C ASP A 155 -5.89 14.91 -4.97
N ALA A 156 -5.58 14.50 -6.21
CA ALA A 156 -6.54 14.48 -7.31
C ALA A 156 -7.73 13.54 -7.03
N HIS A 157 -7.49 12.41 -6.37
CA HIS A 157 -8.53 11.48 -5.96
C HIS A 157 -9.46 12.09 -4.90
N ASP A 158 -8.91 12.75 -3.89
CA ASP A 158 -9.69 13.41 -2.83
C ASP A 158 -10.62 14.50 -3.40
N PHE A 159 -10.15 15.29 -4.38
CA PHE A 159 -11.00 16.28 -5.06
C PHE A 159 -12.07 15.66 -5.97
N ALA A 160 -11.81 14.49 -6.57
CA ALA A 160 -12.79 13.79 -7.38
C ALA A 160 -13.93 13.21 -6.52
N ALA A 161 -13.61 12.73 -5.33
CA ALA A 161 -14.57 12.24 -4.34
C ALA A 161 -15.50 13.38 -3.86
N ASP A 162 -14.94 14.52 -3.46
CA ASP A 162 -15.72 15.72 -3.08
C ASP A 162 -16.69 16.17 -4.19
N LEU A 163 -16.26 16.10 -5.46
CA LEU A 163 -17.10 16.48 -6.60
C LEU A 163 -18.24 15.48 -6.85
N ALA A 164 -18.01 14.19 -6.60
CA ALA A 164 -19.00 13.13 -6.76
C ALA A 164 -20.04 13.18 -5.63
N GLU A 165 -19.62 13.40 -4.39
CA GLU A 165 -20.52 13.55 -3.24
C GLU A 165 -21.48 14.73 -3.43
N LYS A 166 -21.00 15.87 -3.94
CA LYS A 166 -21.84 17.04 -4.26
C LYS A 166 -22.86 16.79 -5.37
N LYS A 167 -22.58 15.90 -6.35
CA LYS A 167 -23.56 15.50 -7.39
C LYS A 167 -24.66 14.59 -6.83
N SER A 168 -24.31 13.71 -5.88
CA SER A 168 -25.27 12.81 -5.21
C SER A 168 -26.30 13.58 -4.36
N CYS A 169 -25.87 14.65 -3.67
CA CYS A 169 -26.76 15.48 -2.85
C CYS A 169 -27.83 16.24 -3.66
N VAL A 170 -27.59 16.54 -4.93
CA VAL A 170 -28.58 17.16 -5.82
C VAL A 170 -29.51 16.11 -6.44
N ALA A 171 -29.00 14.92 -6.74
CA ALA A 171 -29.79 13.84 -7.34
C ALA A 171 -30.77 13.18 -6.35
N ASN A 172 -30.43 13.12 -5.06
CA ASN A 172 -31.27 12.49 -4.03
C ASN A 172 -32.25 13.47 -3.35
N GLY A 173 -32.30 14.73 -3.78
CA GLY A 173 -33.12 15.80 -3.20
C GLY A 173 -34.54 15.93 -3.77
N ASN A 174 -35.03 14.97 -4.56
CA ASN A 174 -36.32 15.08 -5.25
C ASN A 174 -37.29 13.94 -4.88
N HIS A 175 -37.49 13.70 -3.58
CA HIS A 175 -38.62 12.90 -3.10
C HIS A 175 -39.10 13.36 -1.72
N ILE A 176 -39.82 14.48 -1.68
CA ILE A 176 -40.75 14.82 -0.59
C ILE A 176 -41.84 15.74 -1.18
N PHE A 177 -42.86 15.11 -1.77
CA PHE A 177 -44.23 15.58 -1.73
C PHE A 177 -44.97 14.75 -0.67
#